data_AF-A0A679JKG3-F1
#
_entry.id   AF-A0A679JKG3-F1
#
_cell.length_a   1.000
_cell.length_b   1.000
_cell.length_c   1.000
_cell.angle_alpha   90.00
_cell.angle_beta   90.00
_cell.angle_gamma   90.00
#
_symmetry.space_group_name_H-M   'P 1'
#
loop_
_entity.id
_entity.type
_entity.pdbx_description
1 polymer ?
#
loop_
_entity_poly.entity_id
_entity_poly.type
_entity_poly.pdbx_seq_one_letter_code
_entity_poly.pdbx_strand_id
1 'polypeptide(L)'
;MTASKLLSAISIALLAAAGAAHAETYDGVHQLTSAASRAEVATQGVVAARSGNLYADGANQGPVQLIASTTSRAAVRAEAVAAAHSENPYAEGVTSRVAPVLASGLDRSTVRAAARAAARGDALPL
;
A
#
# COMPACT_ATOMS: atom_id res chain seq x y z
N MET A 1 64.79 -4.76 -55.68
CA MET A 1 63.39 -4.83 -55.21
C MET A 1 62.52 -5.26 -56.39
N THR A 2 61.68 -6.29 -56.26
CA THR A 2 60.92 -6.84 -57.40
C THR A 2 59.55 -6.17 -57.54
N ALA A 3 58.99 -6.14 -58.76
CA ALA A 3 57.70 -5.49 -59.03
C ALA A 3 56.56 -6.02 -58.13
N SER A 4 56.55 -7.31 -57.81
CA SER A 4 55.58 -7.94 -56.91
C SER A 4 55.63 -7.38 -55.48
N LYS A 5 56.83 -7.07 -54.97
CA LYS A 5 57.00 -6.44 -53.65
C LYS A 5 56.46 -5.00 -53.64
N LEU A 6 56.62 -4.29 -54.76
CA LEU A 6 56.15 -2.91 -54.91
C LEU A 6 54.62 -2.87 -55.01
N LEU A 7 54.02 -3.76 -55.80
CA LEU A 7 52.56 -3.91 -55.91
C LEU A 7 51.93 -4.34 -54.59
N SER A 8 52.55 -5.27 -53.86
CA SER A 8 52.08 -5.69 -52.53
C SER A 8 52.14 -4.56 -51.50
N ALA A 9 53.17 -3.71 -51.55
CA ALA A 9 53.25 -2.56 -50.66
C ALA A 9 52.19 -1.51 -50.99
N ILE A 10 51.93 -1.28 -52.28
CA ILE A 10 50.88 -0.36 -52.74
C ILE A 10 49.49 -0.86 -52.32
N SER A 11 49.19 -2.15 -52.48
CA SER A 11 47.88 -2.68 -52.08
C SER A 11 47.63 -2.58 -50.57
N ILE A 12 48.65 -2.82 -49.74
CA ILE A 12 48.57 -2.64 -48.29
C ILE A 12 48.39 -1.16 -47.93
N ALA A 13 49.10 -0.25 -48.60
CA ALA A 13 48.97 1.18 -48.37
C ALA A 13 47.56 1.71 -48.74
N LEU A 14 46.99 1.23 -49.86
CA LEU A 14 45.62 1.56 -50.26
C LEU A 14 44.58 1.01 -49.29
N LEU A 15 44.75 -0.22 -48.81
CA LEU A 15 43.85 -0.81 -47.82
C LEU A 15 43.91 -0.08 -46.48
N ALA A 16 45.10 0.33 -46.05
CA ALA A 16 45.29 1.13 -44.84
C ALA A 16 44.65 2.53 -44.97
N ALA A 17 44.80 3.19 -46.12
CA ALA A 17 44.17 4.47 -46.39
C ALA A 17 42.63 4.39 -46.42
N ALA A 18 42.07 3.32 -47.01
CA ALA A 18 40.63 3.08 -47.02
C ALA A 18 40.08 2.75 -45.63
N GLY A 19 40.82 1.97 -44.83
CA GLY A 19 40.43 1.65 -43.44
C GLY A 19 40.45 2.86 -42.50
N ALA A 20 41.40 3.79 -42.69
CA ALA A 20 41.48 5.02 -41.91
C ALA A 20 40.33 6.00 -42.21
N ALA A 21 39.77 5.97 -43.43
CA ALA A 21 38.64 6.82 -43.83
C ALA A 21 37.28 6.34 -43.29
N HIS A 22 37.18 5.09 -42.83
CA HIS A 22 35.94 4.47 -42.36
C HIS A 22 35.92 4.18 -40.86
N ALA A 23 36.82 4.79 -40.07
CA ALA A 23 36.67 4.77 -38.63
C ALA A 23 35.43 5.60 -38.24
N GLU A 24 34.38 4.94 -37.77
CA GLU A 24 33.22 5.61 -37.17
C GLU A 24 33.73 6.49 -36.02
N THR A 25 33.66 7.80 -36.20
CA THR A 25 34.05 8.74 -35.15
C THR A 25 32.95 8.73 -34.11
N TYR A 26 33.27 8.25 -32.91
CA TYR A 26 32.36 8.36 -31.79
C TYR A 26 32.26 9.83 -31.37
N ASP A 27 31.15 10.49 -31.72
CA ASP A 27 30.86 11.90 -31.40
C ASP A 27 30.58 12.17 -29.92
N GLY A 28 30.75 11.16 -29.05
CA GLY A 28 30.40 11.26 -27.65
C GLY A 28 28.90 11.18 -27.41
N VAL A 29 28.49 11.44 -26.16
CA VAL A 29 27.09 11.60 -25.81
C VAL A 29 26.65 13.02 -26.19
N HIS A 30 25.69 13.14 -27.10
CA HIS A 30 25.08 14.43 -27.40
C HIS A 30 24.42 15.02 -26.16
N GLN A 31 24.78 16.26 -25.85
CA GLN A 31 24.20 16.95 -24.71
C GLN A 31 22.73 17.27 -24.97
N LEU A 32 21.87 16.81 -24.06
CA LEU A 32 20.46 17.17 -24.06
C LEU A 32 20.34 18.65 -23.66
N THR A 33 20.04 19.50 -24.64
CA THR A 33 19.64 20.88 -24.35
C THR A 33 18.17 20.87 -23.94
N SER A 34 17.92 21.10 -22.65
CA SER A 34 16.56 21.32 -22.18
C SER A 34 16.14 22.74 -22.52
N ALA A 35 14.98 22.90 -23.17
CA ALA A 35 14.45 24.21 -23.55
C ALA A 35 14.05 25.07 -22.33
N ALA A 36 13.81 24.44 -21.18
CA ALA A 36 13.44 25.09 -19.93
C ALA A 36 14.37 24.67 -18.78
N SER A 37 14.67 25.62 -17.90
CA SER A 37 15.39 25.40 -16.65
C SER A 37 14.52 24.69 -15.61
N ARG A 38 15.18 24.06 -14.62
CA ARG A 38 14.47 23.42 -13.50
C ARG A 38 13.59 24.39 -12.70
N ALA A 39 14.00 25.65 -12.59
CA ALA A 39 13.24 26.68 -11.88
C ALA A 39 11.96 27.06 -12.64
N GLU A 40 12.03 27.14 -13.97
CA GLU A 40 10.86 27.41 -14.82
C GLU A 40 9.85 26.26 -14.73
N VAL A 41 10.31 25.01 -14.81
CA VAL A 41 9.43 23.83 -14.67
C VAL A 41 8.81 23.76 -13.28
N ALA A 42 9.57 24.06 -12.21
CA ALA A 42 9.03 24.09 -10.86
C ALA A 42 7.93 25.15 -10.71
N THR A 43 8.15 26.34 -11.28
CA THR A 43 7.16 27.43 -11.27
C THR A 43 5.90 27.04 -12.04
N GLN A 44 6.05 26.46 -13.23
CA GLN A 44 4.92 25.97 -14.04
C GLN A 44 4.16 24.84 -13.35
N GLY A 45 4.86 23.95 -12.65
CA GLY A 45 4.26 22.86 -11.88
C GLY A 45 3.37 23.37 -10.74
N VAL A 46 3.79 24.42 -10.03
CA VAL A 46 2.96 25.05 -8.98
C VAL A 46 1.70 25.68 -9.58
N VAL A 47 1.83 26.35 -10.73
CA VAL A 47 0.67 26.93 -11.44
C VAL A 47 -0.30 25.83 -11.87
N ALA A 48 0.19 24.75 -12.47
CA ALA A 48 -0.64 23.63 -12.92
C ALA A 48 -1.34 22.90 -11.75
N ALA A 49 -0.64 22.73 -10.62
CA ALA A 49 -1.24 22.12 -9.42
C ALA A 49 -2.32 23.00 -8.79
N ARG A 50 -2.19 24.33 -8.91
CA ARG A 50 -3.19 25.29 -8.43
C ARG A 50 -4.31 25.56 -9.42
N SER A 51 -4.09 25.33 -10.71
CA SER A 51 -5.16 25.37 -11.69
C SER A 51 -6.13 24.23 -11.38
N GLY A 52 -7.41 24.58 -11.18
CA GLY A 52 -8.46 23.59 -10.99
C GLY A 52 -8.48 22.60 -12.16
N ASN A 53 -8.96 21.38 -11.90
CA ASN A 53 -9.06 20.37 -12.94
C ASN A 53 -10.06 20.85 -14.02
N LEU A 54 -9.54 21.16 -15.21
CA LEU A 54 -10.29 21.63 -16.37
C LEU A 54 -11.38 20.65 -16.83
N TYR A 55 -11.30 19.39 -16.40
CA TYR A 55 -12.27 18.33 -16.68
C TYR A 55 -13.12 17.94 -15.47
N ALA A 56 -13.00 18.64 -14.33
CA ALA A 56 -13.79 18.35 -13.13
C ALA A 56 -15.29 18.43 -13.39
N ASP A 57 -15.70 19.40 -14.20
CA ASP A 57 -17.10 19.56 -14.59
C ASP A 57 -17.56 18.35 -15.41
N GLY A 58 -16.69 17.83 -16.29
CA GLY A 58 -16.86 16.65 -17.16
C GLY A 58 -17.23 15.37 -16.41
N ALA A 59 -16.56 15.10 -15.28
CA ALA A 59 -16.76 13.88 -14.50
C ALA A 59 -18.16 13.74 -13.91
N ASN A 60 -18.93 14.84 -13.84
CA ASN A 60 -20.32 14.87 -13.39
C ASN A 60 -21.30 15.40 -14.47
N GLN A 61 -20.89 15.51 -15.75
CA GLN A 61 -21.80 15.94 -16.85
C GLN A 61 -22.81 14.86 -17.28
N GLY A 62 -22.72 13.65 -16.73
CA GLY A 62 -23.73 12.62 -16.94
C GLY A 62 -24.99 12.91 -16.11
N PRO A 63 -26.17 12.39 -16.51
CA PRO A 63 -27.34 12.43 -15.65
C PRO A 63 -26.97 11.84 -14.28
N VAL A 64 -27.35 12.52 -13.20
CA VAL A 64 -27.14 12.05 -11.83
C VAL A 64 -27.68 10.62 -11.74
N GLN A 65 -26.79 9.66 -11.49
CA GLN A 65 -27.16 8.28 -11.22
C GLN A 65 -27.76 8.21 -9.82
N LEU A 66 -29.03 8.60 -9.70
CA LEU A 66 -29.84 8.36 -8.52
C LEU A 66 -30.05 6.86 -8.42
N ILE A 67 -29.32 6.21 -7.52
CA ILE A 67 -29.64 4.84 -7.10
C ILE A 67 -30.95 4.92 -6.32
N ALA A 68 -32.07 4.79 -7.03
CA ALA A 68 -33.38 4.67 -6.42
C ALA A 68 -33.45 3.29 -5.73
N SER A 69 -33.39 3.29 -4.41
CA SER A 69 -33.65 2.07 -3.66
C SER A 69 -35.08 1.60 -3.94
N THR A 70 -35.26 0.31 -4.21
CA THR A 70 -36.58 -0.32 -4.38
C THR A 70 -37.33 -0.46 -3.06
N THR A 71 -36.66 -0.23 -1.92
CA THR A 71 -37.25 -0.31 -0.58
C THR A 71 -37.34 1.06 0.07
N SER A 72 -38.43 1.30 0.80
CA SER A 72 -38.60 2.54 1.56
C SER A 72 -37.70 2.53 2.79
N ARG A 73 -37.24 3.71 3.21
CA ARG A 73 -36.49 3.86 4.47
C ARG A 73 -37.27 3.37 5.69
N ALA A 74 -38.60 3.48 5.65
CA ALA A 74 -39.47 2.97 6.71
C ALA A 74 -39.44 1.44 6.80
N ALA A 75 -39.47 0.75 5.66
CA ALA A 75 -39.37 -0.70 5.59
C ALA A 75 -38.03 -1.21 6.14
N VAL A 76 -36.92 -0.57 5.73
CA VAL A 76 -35.58 -0.91 6.25
C VAL A 76 -35.49 -0.72 7.77
N ARG A 77 -36.08 0.36 8.30
CA ARG A 77 -36.11 0.61 9.75
C ARG A 77 -36.94 -0.44 10.48
N ALA A 78 -38.10 -0.82 9.94
CA ALA A 78 -38.95 -1.84 10.54
C ALA A 78 -38.24 -3.20 10.59
N GLU A 79 -37.56 -3.57 9.50
CA GLU A 79 -36.78 -4.82 9.42
C GLU A 79 -35.59 -4.82 10.39
N ALA A 80 -34.85 -3.71 10.49
CA ALA A 80 -33.75 -3.57 11.43
C ALA A 80 -34.20 -3.69 12.89
N VAL A 81 -35.36 -3.10 13.22
CA VAL A 81 -35.96 -3.24 14.57
C VAL A 81 -36.36 -4.68 14.83
N ALA A 82 -37.00 -5.36 13.86
CA ALA A 82 -37.38 -6.77 14.02
C ALA A 82 -36.16 -7.67 14.22
N ALA A 83 -35.09 -7.47 13.44
CA ALA A 83 -33.84 -8.23 13.59
C ALA A 83 -33.17 -7.98 14.95
N ALA A 84 -33.16 -6.74 15.45
CA ALA A 84 -32.59 -6.41 16.75
C ALA A 84 -33.35 -7.06 17.93
N HIS A 85 -34.64 -7.32 17.76
CA HIS A 85 -35.47 -8.00 18.77
C HIS A 85 -35.57 -9.51 18.56
N SER A 86 -35.00 -10.05 17.47
CA SER A 86 -34.99 -11.48 17.22
C SER A 86 -34.06 -12.22 18.18
N GLU A 87 -34.36 -13.50 18.41
CA GLU A 87 -33.52 -14.38 19.21
C GLU A 87 -32.09 -14.41 18.65
N ASN A 88 -31.09 -14.23 19.52
CA ASN A 88 -29.70 -14.25 19.11
C ASN A 88 -29.29 -15.69 18.76
N PRO A 89 -29.02 -16.01 17.47
CA PRO A 89 -28.71 -17.38 17.04
C PRO A 89 -27.36 -17.89 17.58
N TYR A 90 -26.57 -17.03 18.23
CA TYR A 90 -25.29 -17.37 18.86
C TYR A 90 -25.35 -17.39 20.40
N ALA A 91 -26.53 -17.20 21.01
CA ALA A 91 -26.67 -17.15 22.47
C ALA A 91 -26.24 -18.44 23.17
N GLU A 92 -26.46 -19.61 22.55
CA GLU A 92 -26.12 -20.91 23.15
C GLU A 92 -24.61 -21.19 23.25
N GLY A 93 -23.76 -20.42 22.56
CA GLY A 93 -22.31 -20.66 22.54
C GLY A 93 -21.52 -19.93 23.63
N VAL A 94 -22.07 -18.88 24.25
CA VAL A 94 -21.30 -18.01 25.16
C VAL A 94 -21.07 -18.66 26.52
N THR A 95 -22.00 -19.51 26.98
CA THR A 95 -21.85 -20.24 28.26
C THR A 95 -21.03 -21.52 28.13
N SER A 96 -20.84 -22.06 26.92
CA SER A 96 -20.13 -23.32 26.68
C SER A 96 -18.60 -23.20 26.76
N ARG A 97 -18.02 -22.00 26.56
CA ARG A 97 -16.56 -21.78 26.57
C ARG A 97 -16.00 -21.23 27.88
N VAL A 98 -16.86 -20.81 28.81
CA VAL A 98 -16.43 -20.45 30.15
C VAL A 98 -16.39 -21.75 30.95
N ALA A 99 -15.19 -22.23 31.28
CA ALA A 99 -15.04 -23.32 32.24
C ALA A 99 -15.90 -22.97 33.47
N PRO A 100 -16.78 -23.87 33.95
CA PRO A 100 -17.55 -23.58 35.13
C PRO A 100 -16.57 -23.18 36.22
N VAL A 101 -16.77 -22.01 36.82
CA VAL A 101 -16.03 -21.65 38.02
C VAL A 101 -16.29 -22.78 38.98
N LEU A 102 -15.31 -23.66 39.21
CA LEU A 102 -15.35 -24.60 40.31
C LEU A 102 -15.44 -23.71 41.54
N ALA A 103 -16.66 -23.52 42.04
CA ALA A 103 -16.88 -22.89 43.32
C ALA A 103 -16.14 -23.79 44.32
N SER A 104 -14.95 -23.37 44.73
CA SER A 104 -14.31 -24.01 45.88
C SER A 104 -15.36 -24.01 46.98
N GLY A 105 -15.72 -25.17 47.53
CA GLY A 105 -16.72 -25.29 48.61
C GLY A 105 -16.33 -24.56 49.89
N LEU A 106 -15.17 -23.88 49.89
CA LEU A 106 -14.71 -23.00 50.94
C LEU A 106 -15.44 -21.66 50.85
N ASP A 107 -16.13 -21.32 51.93
CA ASP A 107 -16.73 -20.01 52.09
C ASP A 107 -15.68 -18.90 51.92
N ARG A 108 -16.02 -17.86 51.16
CA ARG A 108 -15.11 -16.76 50.83
C ARG A 108 -14.65 -16.00 52.08
N SER A 109 -15.42 -16.05 53.16
CA SER A 109 -15.04 -15.48 54.44
C SER A 109 -13.84 -16.20 55.06
N THR A 110 -13.77 -17.53 54.95
CA THR A 110 -12.70 -18.36 55.52
C THR A 110 -11.40 -18.14 54.77
N VAL A 111 -11.46 -18.04 53.44
CA VAL A 111 -10.30 -17.72 52.59
C VAL A 111 -9.71 -16.36 52.96
N ARG A 112 -10.57 -15.35 53.17
CA ARG A 112 -10.11 -14.01 53.59
C ARG A 112 -9.54 -14.01 55.00
N ALA A 113 -10.09 -14.79 55.92
CA ALA A 113 -9.56 -14.93 57.27
C ALA A 113 -8.17 -15.59 57.26
N ALA A 114 -8.02 -16.70 56.54
CA ALA A 114 -6.74 -17.40 56.38
C ALA A 114 -5.68 -16.51 55.72
N ALA A 115 -6.03 -15.77 54.66
CA ALA A 115 -5.12 -14.84 54.01
C ALA A 115 -4.63 -13.72 54.95
N ARG A 116 -5.49 -13.19 55.83
CA ARG A 116 -5.10 -12.18 56.82
C ARG A 116 -4.23 -12.76 57.94
N ALA A 117 -4.49 -13.99 58.38
CA ALA A 117 -3.66 -14.67 59.37
C ALA A 117 -2.25 -14.93 58.82
N ALA A 118 -2.16 -15.45 57.59
CA ALA A 118 -0.88 -15.63 56.90
C ALA A 118 -0.12 -14.31 56.71
N ALA A 119 -0.80 -13.23 56.34
CA ALA A 119 -0.19 -11.91 56.20
C ALA A 119 0.31 -11.30 57.53
N ARG A 120 -0.22 -11.75 58.67
CA ARG A 120 0.23 -11.35 60.02
C ARG A 120 1.33 -12.26 60.59
N GLY A 121 1.75 -13.28 59.84
CA GLY A 121 2.83 -14.18 60.23
C GLY A 121 2.41 -15.32 61.17
N ASP A 122 1.10 -15.50 61.40
CA ASP A 122 0.62 -16.68 62.11
C ASP A 122 0.72 -17.88 61.17
N ALA A 123 1.70 -18.76 61.42
CA ALA A 123 1.80 -20.03 60.72
C ALA A 123 0.53 -20.84 61.01
N LEU A 124 -0.25 -21.15 59.97
CA LEU A 124 -1.38 -22.06 60.07
C LEU A 124 -0.83 -23.43 60.55
N PRO A 125 -1.40 -24.05 61.60
CA PRO A 125 -1.03 -25.41 61.96
C PRO A 125 -1.37 -26.32 60.77
N LEU A 126 -0.36 -27.03 60.27
CA LEU A 126 -0.50 -28.11 59.29
C LEU A 126 -1.31 -29.26 59.90
#